data_AF-A0A7X6NIM4-F1
#
_entry.id   AF-A0A7X6NIM4-F1
#
_cell.length_a   1.000
_cell.length_b   1.000
_cell.length_c   1.000
_cell.angle_alpha   90.00
_cell.angle_beta   90.00
_cell.angle_gamma   90.00
#
_symmetry.space_group_name_H-M   'P 1'
#
loop_
_entity.id
_entity.type
_entity.pdbx_description
1 polymer ?
#
loop_
_entity_poly.entity_id
_entity_poly.type
_entity_poly.pdbx_seq_one_letter_code
_entity_poly.pdbx_strand_id
1 'polypeptide(L)' 'VARWVKTDKPESLKRYQNSRCMLVFDHYERPVLLFTNQYALKSFQERYEDVELVEALDVVNMLD' A
#
# COMPACT_ATOMS: atom_id res chain seq x y z
N VAL A 1 3.10 -9.61 -0.42
CA VAL A 1 1.67 -9.21 -0.38
C VAL A 1 1.57 -7.79 -0.91
N ALA A 2 0.73 -7.53 -1.90
CA ALA A 2 0.58 -6.19 -2.49
C ALA A 2 -0.71 -5.54 -1.99
N ARG A 3 -0.64 -4.26 -1.64
CA ARG A 3 -1.81 -3.42 -1.33
C ARG A 3 -1.66 -2.07 -2.01
N TRP A 4 -2.68 -1.65 -2.74
CA TRP A 4 -2.75 -0.28 -3.23
C TRP A 4 -3.00 0.65 -2.05
N VAL A 5 -2.57 1.90 -2.16
CA VAL A 5 -2.82 2.90 -1.12
C VAL A 5 -3.69 4.00 -1.69
N LYS A 6 -4.80 4.28 -1.02
CA LYS A 6 -5.64 5.42 -1.38
C LYS A 6 -5.06 6.67 -0.73
N THR A 7 -4.51 7.57 -1.54
CA THR A 7 -3.90 8.82 -1.06
C THR A 7 -3.83 9.84 -2.18
N ASP A 8 -3.89 11.11 -1.82
CA ASP A 8 -3.60 12.27 -2.67
C ASP A 8 -2.10 12.63 -2.70
N LYS A 9 -1.27 12.00 -1.85
CA LYS A 9 0.15 12.33 -1.64
C LYS A 9 1.06 11.09 -1.68
N PRO A 10 1.24 10.45 -2.87
CA PRO A 10 2.02 9.21 -3.00
C PRO A 10 3.48 9.35 -2.55
N GLU A 11 4.10 10.52 -2.71
CA GLU A 11 5.47 10.80 -2.31
C GLU A 11 5.68 10.68 -0.79
N SER A 12 4.63 10.98 -0.01
CA SER A 12 4.67 10.88 1.44
C SER A 12 4.86 9.44 1.91
N LEU A 13 4.46 8.44 1.10
CA LEU A 13 4.54 7.01 1.43
C LEU A 13 5.97 6.49 1.49
N LYS A 14 6.96 7.22 0.94
CA LYS A 14 8.39 6.83 1.00
C LYS A 14 8.87 6.61 2.45
N ARG A 15 8.28 7.33 3.42
CA ARG A 15 8.57 7.19 4.86
C ARG A 15 8.36 5.76 5.39
N TYR A 16 7.54 4.96 4.71
CA TYR A 16 7.21 3.61 5.11
C TYR A 16 8.17 2.55 4.56
N GLN A 17 9.05 2.90 3.62
CA GLN A 17 9.99 1.95 3.03
C GLN A 17 10.97 1.40 4.07
N ASN A 18 11.10 0.08 4.11
CA ASN A 18 12.05 -0.64 4.95
C ASN A 18 12.26 -2.07 4.41
N SER A 19 13.02 -2.91 5.11
CA SER A 19 13.29 -4.29 4.69
C SER A 19 12.05 -5.20 4.58
N ARG A 20 10.89 -4.78 5.11
CA ARG A 20 9.62 -5.51 5.08
C ARG A 20 8.54 -4.86 4.20
N CYS A 21 8.77 -3.65 3.71
CA CYS A 21 7.79 -2.87 2.96
C CYS A 21 8.49 -2.02 1.89
N MET A 22 8.09 -2.16 0.63
CA MET A 22 8.59 -1.35 -0.48
C MET A 22 7.44 -0.59 -1.14
N LEU A 23 7.65 0.71 -1.38
CA LEU A 23 6.78 1.51 -2.25
C LEU A 23 7.19 1.31 -3.71
N VAL A 24 6.24 0.89 -4.52
CA VAL A 24 6.32 0.79 -5.98
C VAL A 24 5.07 1.42 -6.60
N PHE A 25 5.02 1.47 -7.93
CA PHE A 25 3.88 1.98 -8.67
C PHE A 25 3.39 0.92 -9.66
N ASP A 26 2.07 0.83 -9.84
CA ASP A 26 1.48 -0.03 -10.87
C ASP A 26 1.59 0.63 -12.27
N HIS A 27 1.00 -0.01 -13.29
CA HIS A 27 1.03 0.49 -14.66
C HIS A 27 0.35 1.87 -14.85
N TYR A 28 -0.58 2.24 -13.97
CA TYR A 28 -1.32 3.51 -13.99
C TYR A 28 -0.75 4.52 -13.00
N GLU A 29 0.50 4.32 -12.57
CA GLU A 29 1.20 5.17 -11.61
C GLU A 29 0.51 5.27 -10.24
N ARG A 30 -0.31 4.26 -9.87
CA ARG A 30 -0.93 4.20 -8.55
C ARG A 30 0.05 3.61 -7.53
N PRO A 31 0.15 4.16 -6.31
CA PRO A 31 1.09 3.67 -5.31
C PRO A 31 0.66 2.30 -4.77
N VAL A 32 1.61 1.37 -4.73
CA VAL A 32 1.45 0.03 -4.17
C VAL A 32 2.52 -0.20 -3.11
N LEU A 33 2.12 -0.62 -1.93
CA LEU A 33 3.02 -1.14 -0.90
C LEU A 33 3.14 -2.65 -1.05
N LEU A 34 4.37 -3.11 -1.31
CA LEU A 34 4.75 -4.52 -1.34
C LEU A 34 5.32 -4.93 0.00
N PHE A 35 4.64 -5.85 0.67
CA PHE A 35 5.06 -6.45 1.93
C PHE A 35 5.73 -7.80 1.68
N THR A 36 6.77 -8.11 2.44
CA THR A 36 7.51 -9.38 2.29
C THR A 36 6.66 -10.62 2.61
N ASN A 37 5.68 -10.49 3.51
CA ASN A 37 4.75 -11.56 3.87
C ASN A 37 3.50 -10.99 4.58
N GLN A 38 2.56 -11.85 4.98
CA GLN A 38 1.32 -11.45 5.65
C GLN A 38 1.54 -10.87 7.05
N TYR A 39 2.56 -11.34 7.77
CA TYR A 39 2.91 -10.77 9.07
C TYR A 39 3.35 -9.30 8.94
N ALA A 40 4.19 -8.99 7.95
CA ALA A 40 4.62 -7.63 7.66
C ALA A 40 3.44 -6.70 7.30
N LEU A 41 2.46 -7.19 6.54
CA LEU A 41 1.23 -6.44 6.26
C LEU A 41 0.45 -6.17 7.55
N LYS A 42 0.17 -7.20 8.35
CA LYS A 42 -0.62 -7.06 9.57
C LYS A 42 0.03 -6.07 10.55
N SER A 43 1.33 -6.21 10.81
CA SER A 43 2.05 -5.28 11.68
C SER A 43 2.11 -3.85 11.13
N PHE A 44 2.04 -3.67 9.80
CA PHE A 44 1.92 -2.34 9.21
C PHE A 44 0.54 -1.73 9.48
N GLN A 45 -0.53 -2.48 9.26
CA GLN A 45 -1.92 -2.04 9.50
C GLN A 45 -2.16 -1.69 10.97
N GLU A 46 -1.64 -2.50 11.90
CA GLU A 46 -1.69 -2.23 13.34
C GLU A 46 -0.95 -0.94 13.75
N ARG A 47 0.06 -0.53 12.99
CA ARG A 47 0.90 0.62 13.32
C ARG A 47 0.42 1.92 12.68
N TYR A 48 -0.16 1.82 11.50
CA TYR A 48 -0.55 2.95 10.65
C TYR A 48 -2.02 2.79 10.24
N GLU A 49 -2.90 2.82 11.24
CA GLU A 49 -4.35 2.66 11.07
C GLU A 49 -4.97 3.74 10.17
N ASP A 50 -4.28 4.88 10.00
CA ASP A 50 -4.66 5.99 9.13
C ASP A 50 -4.37 5.75 7.64
N VAL A 51 -3.62 4.69 7.31
CA VAL A 51 -3.28 4.36 5.92
C VAL A 51 -4.31 3.40 5.34
N GLU A 52 -5.13 3.88 4.41
CA GLU A 52 -6.13 3.07 3.72
C GLU A 52 -5.48 2.17 2.66
N LEU A 53 -5.35 0.88 2.99
CA LEU A 53 -4.81 -0.16 2.11
C LEU A 53 -5.95 -0.89 1.38
N VAL A 54 -5.81 -1.03 0.06
CA VAL A 54 -6.84 -1.63 -0.81
C VAL A 54 -6.33 -2.94 -1.40
N GLU A 55 -7.18 -3.98 -1.35
CA GLU A 55 -6.88 -5.29 -1.94
C GLU A 55 -7.08 -5.28 -3.45
N ALA A 56 -6.37 -6.17 -4.15
CA ALA A 56 -6.35 -6.22 -5.61
C ALA A 56 -7.76 -6.32 -6.24
N LEU A 57 -8.67 -7.08 -5.61
CA LEU A 57 -10.04 -7.26 -6.10
C LEU A 57 -10.89 -5.99 -5.93
N ASP A 58 -10.57 -5.16 -4.94
CA ASP A 58 -11.29 -3.93 -4.64
C ASP A 58 -10.75 -2.72 -5.42
N VAL A 59 -9.61 -2.85 -6.10
CA VAL A 59 -9.03 -1.78 -6.93
C VAL A 59 -9.96 -1.37 -8.06
N VAL A 60 -10.74 -2.31 -8.60
CA VAL A 60 -11.71 -2.03 -9.68
C VAL A 60 -12.80 -1.07 -9.20
N ASN A 61 -13.23 -1.20 -7.94
CA ASN A 61 -14.27 -0.35 -7.35
C ASN A 61 -13.78 1.07 -6.99
N MET A 62 -12.48 1.36 -7.13
CA MET A 62 -11.94 2.72 -6.95
C MET A 62 -11.99 3.57 -8.22
N LEU A 63 -12.40 2.98 -9.36
CA LEU A 63 -12.45 3.65 -10.66
C LEU A 63 -13.86 4.12 -11.05
N ASP A 64 -14.87 3.80 -10.24
CA ASP A 64 -16.29 4.16 -10.43
C ASP A 64 -16.70 5.39 -9.62
#